data_AF-C5L795-F1
#
_entry.id   AF-C5L795-F1
#
_cell.length_a   1.000
_cell.length_b   1.000
_cell.length_c   1.000
_cell.angle_alpha   90.00
_cell.angle_beta   90.00
_cell.angle_gamma   90.00
#
_symmetry.space_group_name_H-M   'P 1'
#
loop_
_entity.id
_entity.type
_entity.pdbx_description
1 polymer ?
#
loop_
_entity_poly.entity_id
_entity_poly.type
_entity_poly.pdbx_seq_one_letter_code
_entity_poly.pdbx_strand_id
1 'polypeptide(L)'
;MSSLAVVSPSGGTTVLPIQAHYEAMEGPAAHQPSSSHTTASCGGPGRSFKERCCFSCFHAPRNSSSRCRRIKEWFNRVLYKLQRWWKTHIRACPPLTPVEEGLLGDLTRVASVENSISEESMNSHLIDWWTLVTADVGSAPPELPRDERWKAVGFQSACPSTDLRTGPHALLCMVQAARAYTSEFREMVAVSDGYCLMDFNQFHYPFAATAINVHFMLLHYLGIVDGFSPVTKDAIVASGYERKVFASALALTNGAFEDLFTATCMAVHSHWTRMVADEGATLMDFQESLAFGLNRAASALVKSRPVEDLPSWHRVLVNICISFPPPHTITPPV
;
A
#
# COMPACT_ATOMS: atom_id res chain seq x y z
N MET A 1 -37.00 15.27 -30.58
CA MET A 1 -37.16 15.04 -29.13
C MET A 1 -36.92 13.55 -28.91
N SER A 2 -35.67 13.17 -28.68
CA SER A 2 -35.27 11.77 -28.49
C SER A 2 -34.59 11.66 -27.14
N SER A 3 -35.24 10.93 -26.25
CA SER A 3 -34.78 10.60 -24.90
C SER A 3 -33.79 9.44 -24.99
N LEU A 4 -32.56 9.65 -24.49
CA LEU A 4 -31.57 8.59 -24.33
C LEU A 4 -31.69 8.04 -22.91
N ALA A 5 -32.12 6.78 -22.82
CA ALA A 5 -32.18 6.02 -21.58
C ALA A 5 -30.77 5.71 -21.08
N VAL A 6 -30.51 6.07 -19.83
CA VAL A 6 -29.33 5.68 -19.05
C VAL A 6 -29.49 4.21 -18.68
N VAL A 7 -28.58 3.37 -19.17
CA VAL A 7 -28.47 1.97 -18.76
C VAL A 7 -27.51 1.90 -17.57
N SER A 8 -28.05 1.53 -16.40
CA SER A 8 -27.28 1.14 -15.22
C SER A 8 -26.56 -0.19 -15.45
N PRO A 9 -25.27 -0.33 -15.09
CA PRO A 9 -24.65 -1.63 -14.90
C PRO A 9 -24.66 -1.99 -13.40
N SER A 10 -25.71 -2.70 -12.97
CA SER A 10 -25.67 -3.51 -11.75
C SER A 10 -24.93 -4.81 -12.07
N GLY A 11 -23.61 -4.80 -11.91
CA GLY A 11 -22.73 -5.96 -12.01
C GLY A 11 -21.68 -5.88 -10.92
N GLY A 12 -22.07 -6.18 -9.68
CA GLY A 12 -21.14 -6.23 -8.56
C GLY A 12 -20.21 -7.44 -8.72
N THR A 13 -18.97 -7.20 -9.12
CA THR A 13 -17.89 -8.14 -8.89
C THR A 13 -17.52 -8.05 -7.42
N THR A 14 -17.89 -9.05 -6.61
CA THR A 14 -17.44 -9.15 -5.23
C THR A 14 -15.93 -9.45 -5.25
N VAL A 15 -15.12 -8.41 -5.09
CA VAL A 15 -13.68 -8.56 -4.82
C VAL A 15 -13.56 -9.08 -3.39
N LEU A 16 -13.01 -10.27 -3.20
CA LEU A 16 -12.75 -10.80 -1.87
C LEU A 16 -11.62 -9.98 -1.21
N PRO A 17 -11.70 -9.72 0.12
CA PRO A 17 -10.64 -9.06 0.86
C PRO A 17 -9.29 -9.73 0.62
N ILE A 18 -8.22 -8.96 0.45
CA ILE A 18 -6.88 -9.48 0.12
C ILE A 18 -6.42 -10.49 1.19
N GLN A 19 -6.83 -10.27 2.44
CA GLN A 19 -6.55 -11.15 3.59
C GLN A 19 -7.31 -12.48 3.54
N ALA A 20 -8.58 -12.49 3.12
CA ALA A 20 -9.41 -13.71 3.08
C ALA A 20 -8.88 -14.75 2.08
N HIS A 21 -8.18 -14.31 1.03
CA HIS A 21 -7.50 -15.20 0.09
C HIS A 21 -6.16 -15.74 0.61
N TYR A 22 -5.49 -15.02 1.53
CA TYR A 22 -4.28 -15.52 2.20
C TYR A 22 -4.62 -16.77 3.03
N GLU A 23 -5.70 -16.69 3.80
CA GLU A 23 -6.23 -17.81 4.60
C GLU A 23 -6.72 -18.98 3.73
N ALA A 24 -7.27 -18.71 2.55
CA ALA A 24 -7.70 -19.75 1.61
C ALA A 24 -6.53 -20.48 0.90
N MET A 25 -5.33 -19.88 0.84
CA MET A 25 -4.13 -20.50 0.28
C MET A 25 -3.31 -21.28 1.31
N GLU A 26 -3.45 -20.97 2.59
CA GLU A 26 -2.95 -21.81 3.69
C GLU A 26 -3.95 -22.96 3.94
N GLY A 27 -3.86 -24.03 3.14
CA GLY A 27 -4.65 -25.25 3.36
C GLY A 27 -4.47 -25.81 4.79
N PRO A 28 -5.41 -26.62 5.31
CA PRO A 28 -5.41 -27.07 6.69
C PRO A 28 -4.10 -27.79 7.02
N ALA A 29 -3.42 -27.33 8.07
CA ALA A 29 -2.14 -27.85 8.54
C ALA A 29 -2.20 -29.39 8.73
N ALA A 30 -1.59 -30.12 7.79
CA ALA A 30 -1.43 -31.55 7.91
C ALA A 30 -0.41 -31.88 9.00
N HIS A 31 -0.85 -32.64 10.01
CA HIS A 31 0.00 -33.26 11.03
C HIS A 31 1.22 -33.95 10.41
N GLN A 32 2.43 -33.58 10.87
CA GLN A 32 3.62 -34.40 10.69
C GLN A 32 3.84 -35.31 11.92
N PRO A 33 4.14 -36.60 11.72
CA PRO A 33 4.51 -37.49 12.81
C PRO A 33 5.98 -37.28 13.21
N SER A 34 6.20 -37.33 14.51
CA SER A 34 7.49 -37.36 15.20
C SER A 34 8.40 -38.49 14.67
N SER A 35 9.66 -38.18 14.37
CA SER A 35 10.71 -39.20 14.37
C SER A 35 11.97 -38.69 15.07
N SER A 36 12.53 -39.63 15.81
CA SER A 36 13.43 -39.49 16.95
C SER A 36 14.91 -39.49 16.57
N HIS A 37 15.69 -38.88 17.45
CA HIS A 37 17.14 -38.89 17.57
C HIS A 37 17.85 -40.19 17.15
N THR A 38 19.00 -40.05 16.49
CA THR A 38 20.14 -40.95 16.72
C THR A 38 21.45 -40.19 16.54
N THR A 39 22.22 -40.15 17.61
CA THR A 39 23.59 -39.63 17.71
C THR A 39 24.57 -40.72 17.30
N ALA A 40 25.60 -40.38 16.52
CA ALA A 40 26.79 -41.20 16.37
C ALA A 40 28.03 -40.32 16.18
N SER A 41 28.97 -40.47 17.11
CA SER A 41 30.28 -39.82 17.18
C SER A 41 31.35 -40.78 16.65
N CYS A 42 32.30 -40.29 15.85
CA CYS A 42 33.62 -40.89 15.67
C CYS A 42 34.66 -39.79 15.42
N GLY A 43 35.75 -39.80 16.20
CA GLY A 43 36.86 -38.86 16.12
C GLY A 43 38.04 -39.35 15.26
N GLY A 44 38.98 -38.44 15.00
CA GLY A 44 40.31 -38.75 14.43
C GLY A 44 40.94 -37.58 13.65
N PRO A 45 42.18 -37.12 13.98
CA PRO A 45 42.74 -35.87 13.47
C PRO A 45 43.67 -36.06 12.26
N GLY A 46 43.73 -35.09 11.34
CA GLY A 46 44.66 -35.10 10.20
C GLY A 46 44.73 -33.75 9.49
N ARG A 47 45.96 -33.27 9.25
CA ARG A 47 46.32 -31.91 8.82
C ARG A 47 46.07 -31.64 7.32
N SER A 48 45.99 -30.34 7.01
CA SER A 48 46.54 -29.65 5.82
C SER A 48 45.64 -29.44 4.58
N PHE A 49 45.17 -28.19 4.47
CA PHE A 49 45.30 -27.28 3.31
C PHE A 49 44.72 -27.70 1.95
N LYS A 50 43.48 -27.27 1.66
CA LYS A 50 43.10 -26.47 0.47
C LYS A 50 41.59 -26.18 0.42
N GLU A 51 41.29 -24.90 0.14
CA GLU A 51 40.14 -24.41 -0.64
C GLU A 51 38.74 -25.00 -0.36
N ARG A 52 37.88 -24.19 0.26
CA ARG A 52 36.57 -23.81 -0.33
C ARG A 52 35.80 -22.82 0.54
N CYS A 53 35.22 -21.83 -0.12
CA CYS A 53 34.06 -21.08 0.33
C CYS A 53 33.00 -22.00 0.95
N CYS A 54 32.56 -21.68 2.16
CA CYS A 54 31.21 -21.91 2.66
C CYS A 54 31.00 -20.94 3.85
N PHE A 55 30.05 -20.02 3.75
CA PHE A 55 28.71 -20.23 4.30
C PHE A 55 28.76 -20.62 5.79
N SER A 56 29.02 -19.64 6.65
CA SER A 56 28.71 -19.71 8.08
C SER A 56 28.84 -18.31 8.70
N CYS A 57 27.79 -17.50 8.54
CA CYS A 57 27.47 -16.37 9.42
C CYS A 57 25.96 -16.34 9.63
N PHE A 58 25.37 -17.50 9.96
CA PHE A 58 24.03 -17.56 10.56
C PHE A 58 24.23 -17.55 12.07
N HIS A 59 24.46 -16.35 12.61
CA HIS A 59 24.23 -15.88 13.99
C HIS A 59 24.82 -14.45 14.04
N ALA A 60 24.16 -13.52 13.35
CA ALA A 60 24.48 -12.11 13.49
C ALA A 60 23.84 -11.59 14.80
N PRO A 61 24.56 -10.81 15.63
CA PRO A 61 24.00 -10.25 16.85
C PRO A 61 22.86 -9.26 16.52
N ARG A 62 21.93 -9.12 17.47
CA ARG A 62 20.74 -8.23 17.49
C ARG A 62 21.01 -6.72 17.37
N ASN A 63 22.16 -6.32 16.84
CA ASN A 63 22.54 -4.92 16.61
C ASN A 63 23.22 -4.78 15.25
N SER A 64 22.43 -4.91 14.17
CA SER A 64 22.90 -4.42 12.88
C SER A 64 22.90 -2.89 12.94
N SER A 65 24.07 -2.31 13.15
CA SER A 65 24.28 -0.86 13.20
C SER A 65 23.54 -0.15 12.06
N SER A 66 23.07 1.08 12.30
CA SER A 66 22.42 1.95 11.29
C SER A 66 23.20 2.09 9.98
N ARG A 67 24.49 1.73 9.98
CA ARG A 67 25.36 1.63 8.80
C ARG A 67 25.01 0.44 7.90
N CYS A 68 24.69 -0.74 8.44
CA CYS A 68 24.26 -1.90 7.65
C CYS A 68 22.90 -1.67 6.98
N ARG A 69 21.97 -0.98 7.66
CA ARG A 69 20.66 -0.60 7.11
C ARG A 69 20.81 0.36 5.93
N ARG A 70 21.62 1.42 6.11
CA ARG A 70 21.96 2.39 5.05
C ARG A 70 22.64 1.74 3.84
N ILE A 71 23.52 0.77 4.05
CA ILE A 71 24.17 0.03 2.95
C ILE A 71 23.15 -0.82 2.19
N LYS A 72 22.26 -1.56 2.89
CA LYS A 72 21.20 -2.34 2.25
C LYS A 72 20.25 -1.46 1.43
N GLU A 73 19.81 -0.33 1.99
CA GLU A 73 18.96 0.63 1.27
C GLU A 73 19.68 1.24 0.06
N TRP A 74 20.95 1.60 0.19
CA TRP A 74 21.74 2.08 -0.95
C TRP A 74 21.84 1.02 -2.05
N PHE A 75 22.12 -0.23 -1.69
CA PHE A 75 22.20 -1.33 -2.63
C PHE A 75 20.85 -1.59 -3.31
N ASN A 76 19.75 -1.57 -2.56
CA ASN A 76 18.39 -1.68 -3.09
C ASN A 76 18.04 -0.52 -4.03
N ARG A 77 18.45 0.71 -3.72
CA ARG A 77 18.28 1.88 -4.60
C ARG A 77 19.05 1.73 -5.91
N VAL A 78 20.29 1.25 -5.86
CA VAL A 78 21.12 1.01 -7.05
C VAL A 78 20.55 -0.13 -7.90
N LEU A 79 20.17 -1.26 -7.28
CA LEU A 79 19.53 -2.37 -7.97
C LEU A 79 18.19 -1.98 -8.59
N TYR A 80 17.36 -1.19 -7.89
CA TYR A 80 16.12 -0.64 -8.43
C TYR A 80 16.40 0.21 -9.66
N LYS A 81 17.36 1.15 -9.59
CA LYS A 81 17.74 1.99 -10.74
C LYS A 81 18.25 1.16 -11.92
N LEU A 82 19.07 0.15 -11.68
CA LEU A 82 19.58 -0.76 -12.72
C LEU A 82 18.48 -1.66 -13.31
N GLN A 83 17.60 -2.21 -12.48
CA GLN A 83 16.50 -3.08 -12.94
C GLN A 83 15.47 -2.27 -13.73
N ARG A 84 15.16 -1.06 -13.27
CA ARG A 84 14.31 -0.11 -13.99
C ARG A 84 14.97 0.28 -15.30
N TRP A 85 16.24 0.68 -15.30
CA TRP A 85 16.99 0.98 -16.53
C TRP A 85 16.99 -0.20 -17.52
N TRP A 86 17.23 -1.43 -17.04
CA TRP A 86 17.22 -2.63 -17.89
C TRP A 86 15.83 -2.89 -18.49
N LYS A 87 14.76 -2.77 -17.71
CA LYS A 87 13.40 -2.96 -18.23
C LYS A 87 12.91 -1.82 -19.11
N THR A 88 13.43 -0.61 -18.94
CA THR A 88 13.08 0.53 -19.79
C THR A 88 13.88 0.59 -21.08
N HIS A 89 15.12 0.11 -21.09
CA HIS A 89 16.03 0.27 -22.24
C HIS A 89 16.33 -1.04 -22.99
N ILE A 90 16.17 -2.21 -22.36
CA ILE A 90 16.53 -3.51 -22.98
C ILE A 90 15.30 -4.38 -23.24
N ARG A 91 14.29 -4.35 -22.36
CA ARG A 91 13.03 -5.06 -22.60
C ARG A 91 12.11 -4.20 -23.45
N ALA A 92 11.73 -4.69 -24.63
CA ALA A 92 10.72 -4.02 -25.45
C ALA A 92 9.42 -3.90 -24.63
N CYS A 93 9.03 -2.67 -24.32
CA CYS A 93 7.72 -2.39 -23.74
C CYS A 93 6.68 -2.56 -24.86
N PRO A 94 5.69 -3.46 -24.70
CA PRO A 94 4.56 -3.47 -25.62
C PRO A 94 3.91 -2.08 -25.62
N PRO A 95 3.49 -1.55 -26.79
CA PRO A 95 2.73 -0.31 -26.81
C PRO A 95 1.42 -0.46 -26.02
N LEU A 96 0.90 0.65 -25.55
CA LEU A 96 -0.47 0.70 -25.05
C LEU A 96 -1.42 0.39 -26.21
N THR A 97 -2.48 -0.33 -25.93
CA THR A 97 -3.60 -0.51 -26.87
C THR A 97 -4.47 0.75 -26.86
N PRO A 98 -5.28 1.01 -27.91
CA PRO A 98 -6.19 2.15 -27.91
C PRO A 98 -7.16 2.17 -26.72
N VAL A 99 -7.57 0.99 -26.22
CA VAL A 99 -8.43 0.85 -25.03
C VAL A 99 -7.67 1.30 -23.78
N GLU A 100 -6.45 0.81 -23.59
CA GLU A 100 -5.60 1.19 -22.45
C GLU A 100 -5.26 2.69 -22.45
N GLU A 101 -4.98 3.27 -23.62
CA GLU A 101 -4.78 4.72 -23.77
C GLU A 101 -6.04 5.50 -23.40
N GLY A 102 -7.20 5.05 -23.87
CA GLY A 102 -8.50 5.64 -23.53
C GLY A 102 -8.78 5.62 -22.03
N LEU A 103 -8.56 4.47 -21.37
CA LEU A 103 -8.78 4.32 -19.93
C LEU A 103 -7.83 5.17 -19.08
N LEU A 104 -6.56 5.28 -19.47
CA LEU A 104 -5.63 6.21 -18.83
C LEU A 104 -6.05 7.66 -19.04
N GLY A 105 -6.57 8.00 -20.23
CA GLY A 105 -7.14 9.31 -20.54
C GLY A 105 -8.37 9.62 -19.69
N ASP A 106 -9.26 8.65 -19.49
CA ASP A 106 -10.43 8.78 -18.62
C ASP A 106 -10.04 8.98 -17.16
N LEU A 107 -9.07 8.20 -16.65
CA LEU A 107 -8.54 8.39 -15.30
C LEU A 107 -7.93 9.81 -15.14
N THR A 108 -7.22 10.30 -16.15
CA THR A 108 -6.68 11.67 -16.19
C THR A 108 -7.79 12.71 -16.15
N ARG A 109 -8.84 12.51 -16.95
CA ARG A 109 -10.00 13.39 -16.99
C ARG A 109 -10.72 13.40 -15.64
N VAL A 110 -11.01 12.25 -15.05
CA VAL A 110 -11.69 12.12 -13.75
C VAL A 110 -10.87 12.80 -12.65
N ALA A 111 -9.58 12.50 -12.57
CA ALA A 111 -8.68 13.12 -11.60
C ALA A 111 -8.56 14.65 -11.76
N SER A 112 -8.81 15.19 -12.96
CA SER A 112 -8.76 16.63 -13.24
C SER A 112 -10.12 17.33 -13.03
N VAL A 113 -11.22 16.69 -13.46
CA VAL A 113 -12.58 17.23 -13.49
C VAL A 113 -13.23 17.20 -12.11
N GLU A 114 -12.92 16.20 -11.29
CA GLU A 114 -13.50 16.11 -9.95
C GLU A 114 -13.01 17.22 -9.00
N ASN A 115 -12.09 18.09 -9.42
CA ASN A 115 -11.75 19.32 -8.70
C ASN A 115 -12.91 20.33 -8.53
N SER A 116 -14.10 20.07 -9.09
CA SER A 116 -15.24 21.01 -9.09
C SER A 116 -16.54 20.50 -8.45
N ILE A 117 -16.52 19.48 -7.57
CA ILE A 117 -17.75 19.07 -6.87
C ILE A 117 -18.23 20.18 -5.92
N SER A 118 -19.54 20.25 -5.66
CA SER A 118 -20.10 21.22 -4.71
C SER A 118 -19.67 20.93 -3.27
N GLU A 119 -19.67 21.96 -2.42
CA GLU A 119 -19.39 21.79 -1.00
C GLU A 119 -20.35 20.80 -0.33
N GLU A 120 -21.64 20.84 -0.71
CA GLU A 120 -22.66 19.90 -0.24
C GLU A 120 -22.32 18.44 -0.62
N SER A 121 -21.86 18.20 -1.85
CA SER A 121 -21.44 16.87 -2.31
C SER A 121 -20.19 16.41 -1.57
N MET A 122 -19.19 17.28 -1.40
CA MET A 122 -17.98 16.98 -0.64
C MET A 122 -18.30 16.60 0.81
N ASN A 123 -19.18 17.37 1.45
CA ASN A 123 -19.67 17.13 2.80
C ASN A 123 -20.40 15.78 2.90
N SER A 124 -21.26 15.46 1.94
CA SER A 124 -21.91 14.15 1.86
C SER A 124 -20.90 13.01 1.78
N HIS A 125 -19.88 13.13 0.92
CA HIS A 125 -18.83 12.11 0.78
C HIS A 125 -17.95 11.97 2.02
N LEU A 126 -17.71 13.05 2.78
CA LEU A 126 -17.01 12.97 4.06
C LEU A 126 -17.79 12.14 5.08
N ILE A 127 -19.10 12.34 5.15
CA ILE A 127 -19.99 11.58 6.04
C ILE A 127 -20.10 10.12 5.60
N ASP A 128 -20.20 9.85 4.30
CA ASP A 128 -20.15 8.49 3.74
C ASP A 128 -18.86 7.78 4.14
N TRP A 129 -17.72 8.45 3.94
CA TRP A 129 -16.41 7.90 4.29
C TRP A 129 -16.30 7.59 5.79
N TRP A 130 -16.67 8.55 6.65
CA TRP A 130 -16.70 8.36 8.10
C TRP A 130 -17.52 7.13 8.47
N THR A 131 -18.76 7.07 7.97
CA THR A 131 -19.69 5.98 8.25
C THR A 131 -19.11 4.62 7.86
N LEU A 132 -18.43 4.53 6.72
CA LEU A 132 -17.81 3.28 6.27
C LEU A 132 -16.70 2.82 7.23
N VAL A 133 -15.86 3.75 7.70
CA VAL A 133 -14.66 3.44 8.47
C VAL A 133 -14.85 3.41 9.99
N THR A 134 -16.00 3.86 10.52
CA THR A 134 -16.32 3.81 11.97
C THR A 134 -17.60 3.02 12.30
N ALA A 135 -18.18 2.31 11.33
CA ALA A 135 -19.46 1.61 11.53
C ALA A 135 -19.43 0.51 12.61
N ASP A 136 -18.27 -0.09 12.86
CA ASP A 136 -18.05 -1.09 13.91
C ASP A 136 -18.01 -0.49 15.32
N VAL A 137 -17.54 0.74 15.46
CA VAL A 137 -17.48 1.47 16.74
C VAL A 137 -18.80 2.20 17.05
N GLY A 138 -19.70 2.34 16.07
CA GLY A 138 -21.01 2.96 16.24
C GLY A 138 -20.95 4.47 16.49
N SER A 139 -19.85 5.12 16.11
CA SER A 139 -19.66 6.56 16.31
C SER A 139 -20.58 7.38 15.40
N ALA A 140 -21.34 8.31 15.98
CA ALA A 140 -22.13 9.26 15.21
C ALA A 140 -21.23 10.09 14.27
N PRO A 141 -21.71 10.48 13.08
CA PRO A 141 -20.93 11.31 12.18
C PRO A 141 -20.50 12.64 12.82
N PRO A 142 -19.34 13.20 12.44
CA PRO A 142 -18.87 14.49 12.91
C PRO A 142 -19.76 15.62 12.41
N GLU A 143 -19.80 16.73 13.15
CA GLU A 143 -20.43 17.95 12.64
C GLU A 143 -19.63 18.51 11.46
N LEU A 144 -20.35 19.12 10.52
CA LEU A 144 -19.78 19.79 9.36
C LEU A 144 -19.93 21.31 9.49
N PRO A 145 -19.02 22.10 8.91
CA PRO A 145 -17.81 21.68 8.19
C PRO A 145 -16.63 21.37 9.12
N ARG A 146 -16.78 21.55 10.45
CA ARG A 146 -15.67 21.48 11.40
C ARG A 146 -16.03 20.69 12.67
N ASP A 147 -15.21 19.70 13.02
CA ASP A 147 -15.30 18.90 14.24
C ASP A 147 -13.93 18.27 14.58
N GLU A 148 -13.55 18.19 15.86
CA GLU A 148 -12.27 17.63 16.27
C GLU A 148 -12.19 16.10 16.04
N ARG A 149 -13.33 15.41 15.93
CA ARG A 149 -13.40 13.97 15.61
C ARG A 149 -12.74 13.62 14.29
N TRP A 150 -12.68 14.54 13.32
CA TRP A 150 -11.95 14.31 12.07
C TRP A 150 -10.46 14.00 12.30
N LYS A 151 -9.85 14.55 13.34
CA LYS A 151 -8.45 14.27 13.66
C LYS A 151 -8.24 12.85 14.20
N ALA A 152 -9.24 12.24 14.84
CA ALA A 152 -9.15 10.88 15.37
C ALA A 152 -8.93 9.83 14.26
N VAL A 153 -9.51 10.09 13.09
CA VAL A 153 -9.36 9.26 11.88
C VAL A 153 -8.20 9.73 10.97
N GLY A 154 -7.36 10.63 11.47
CA GLY A 154 -6.10 11.01 10.85
C GLY A 154 -6.16 12.18 9.86
N PHE A 155 -7.23 12.98 9.85
CA PHE A 155 -7.18 14.29 9.20
C PHE A 155 -6.23 15.22 9.97
N GLN A 156 -5.55 16.12 9.25
CA GLN A 156 -4.61 17.10 9.82
C GLN A 156 -5.34 18.22 10.55
N SER A 157 -6.55 18.56 10.11
CA SER A 157 -7.35 19.62 10.70
C SER A 157 -8.73 19.13 11.12
N ALA A 158 -9.41 19.95 11.93
CA ALA A 158 -10.82 19.73 12.26
C ALA A 158 -11.75 20.03 11.07
N CYS A 159 -11.23 20.60 9.97
CA CYS A 159 -11.97 20.94 8.77
C CYS A 159 -11.42 20.10 7.60
N PRO A 160 -11.90 18.85 7.42
CA PRO A 160 -11.27 17.88 6.52
C PRO A 160 -11.22 18.33 5.06
N SER A 161 -12.12 19.22 4.62
CA SER A 161 -12.08 19.83 3.29
C SER A 161 -10.80 20.61 3.02
N THR A 162 -10.19 21.23 4.04
CA THR A 162 -8.92 21.97 3.91
C THR A 162 -7.70 21.05 3.75
N ASP A 163 -7.85 19.76 4.09
CA ASP A 163 -6.79 18.77 3.95
C ASP A 163 -6.76 18.15 2.54
N LEU A 164 -7.86 18.24 1.79
CA LEU A 164 -8.02 17.78 0.40
C LEU A 164 -7.34 18.73 -0.61
N ARG A 165 -6.05 19.03 -0.41
CA ARG A 165 -5.27 20.02 -1.18
C ARG A 165 -5.14 19.70 -2.67
N THR A 166 -5.28 18.44 -3.03
CA THR A 166 -5.21 17.94 -4.41
C THR A 166 -6.59 17.79 -5.04
N GLY A 167 -7.61 18.36 -4.39
CA GLY A 167 -9.00 18.25 -4.78
C GLY A 167 -9.72 17.03 -4.18
N PRO A 168 -11.02 16.91 -4.43
CA PRO A 168 -11.88 15.96 -3.75
C PRO A 168 -11.89 14.57 -4.41
N HIS A 169 -11.19 14.39 -5.54
CA HIS A 169 -10.96 13.05 -6.12
C HIS A 169 -10.28 12.10 -5.11
N ALA A 170 -9.40 12.62 -4.24
CA ALA A 170 -8.81 11.83 -3.16
C ALA A 170 -9.89 11.26 -2.23
N LEU A 171 -10.87 12.07 -1.84
CA LEU A 171 -11.99 11.63 -1.00
C LEU A 171 -12.88 10.62 -1.74
N LEU A 172 -13.17 10.85 -3.02
CA LEU A 172 -13.97 9.93 -3.82
C LEU A 172 -13.30 8.56 -3.95
N CYS A 173 -11.98 8.53 -4.19
CA CYS A 173 -11.19 7.31 -4.18
C CYS A 173 -11.21 6.64 -2.80
N MET A 174 -11.07 7.40 -1.72
CA MET A 174 -11.17 6.89 -0.34
C MET A 174 -12.53 6.25 -0.05
N VAL A 175 -13.64 6.87 -0.47
CA VAL A 175 -15.00 6.30 -0.31
C VAL A 175 -15.14 5.00 -1.09
N GLN A 176 -14.70 4.98 -2.36
CA GLN A 176 -14.79 3.79 -3.20
C GLN A 176 -13.94 2.64 -2.64
N ALA A 177 -12.70 2.94 -2.25
CA ALA A 177 -11.81 1.99 -1.61
C ALA A 177 -12.38 1.46 -0.28
N ALA A 178 -12.93 2.33 0.58
CA ALA A 178 -13.55 1.92 1.83
C ALA A 178 -14.82 1.06 1.65
N ARG A 179 -15.53 1.19 0.52
CA ARG A 179 -16.66 0.30 0.18
C ARG A 179 -16.20 -1.07 -0.30
N ALA A 180 -15.06 -1.15 -0.98
CA ALA A 180 -14.51 -2.40 -1.50
C ALA A 180 -13.70 -3.17 -0.44
N TYR A 181 -12.96 -2.45 0.42
CA TYR A 181 -11.99 -2.96 1.38
C TYR A 181 -12.30 -2.49 2.80
N THR A 182 -13.57 -2.61 3.19
CA THR A 182 -14.09 -2.06 4.45
C THR A 182 -13.34 -2.59 5.67
N SER A 183 -13.00 -3.88 5.73
CA SER A 183 -12.27 -4.49 6.85
C SER A 183 -10.88 -3.86 7.02
N GLU A 184 -10.13 -3.76 5.93
CA GLU A 184 -8.76 -3.25 5.91
C GLU A 184 -8.73 -1.76 6.29
N PHE A 185 -9.69 -0.98 5.81
CA PHE A 185 -9.83 0.44 6.18
C PHE A 185 -10.20 0.60 7.65
N ARG A 186 -11.12 -0.20 8.17
CA ARG A 186 -11.48 -0.18 9.59
C ARG A 186 -10.31 -0.57 10.48
N GLU A 187 -9.51 -1.57 10.10
CA GLU A 187 -8.29 -1.92 10.85
C GLU A 187 -7.29 -0.76 10.89
N MET A 188 -7.01 -0.15 9.73
CA MET A 188 -6.11 1.02 9.66
C MET A 188 -6.63 2.21 10.47
N VAL A 189 -7.95 2.44 10.48
CA VAL A 189 -8.59 3.47 11.31
C VAL A 189 -8.60 3.08 12.78
N ALA A 190 -8.80 1.81 13.14
CA ALA A 190 -8.75 1.35 14.52
C ALA A 190 -7.34 1.48 15.12
N VAL A 191 -6.28 1.43 14.30
CA VAL A 191 -4.91 1.78 14.77
C VAL A 191 -4.71 3.30 14.86
N SER A 192 -5.46 4.08 14.08
CA SER A 192 -5.56 5.54 14.24
C SER A 192 -6.33 5.91 15.53
N ASP A 193 -7.43 5.21 15.83
CA ASP A 193 -8.42 5.50 16.89
C ASP A 193 -8.18 4.73 18.20
N GLY A 194 -7.54 3.57 18.16
CA GLY A 194 -7.29 2.68 19.31
C GLY A 194 -6.39 3.27 20.40
N TYR A 195 -5.85 4.46 20.17
CA TYR A 195 -5.14 5.28 21.16
C TYR A 195 -5.81 6.65 21.40
N CYS A 196 -6.96 6.96 20.79
CA CYS A 196 -7.76 8.15 21.12
C CYS A 196 -8.49 8.04 22.47
N LEU A 197 -8.59 6.85 23.07
CA LEU A 197 -9.19 6.65 24.39
C LEU A 197 -8.17 6.62 25.56
N MET A 198 -6.87 6.75 25.29
CA MET A 198 -5.82 6.78 26.32
C MET A 198 -4.74 7.79 25.93
N ASP A 199 -4.82 8.99 26.50
CA ASP A 199 -3.78 10.02 26.61
C ASP A 199 -3.07 10.52 25.33
N PHE A 200 -3.23 11.82 25.08
CA PHE A 200 -2.76 12.65 23.96
C PHE A 200 -1.23 12.74 23.73
N ASN A 201 -0.44 11.68 23.90
CA ASN A 201 0.99 11.81 23.71
C ASN A 201 1.67 10.48 23.34
N GLN A 202 1.71 10.16 22.03
CA GLN A 202 2.94 10.13 21.22
C GLN A 202 2.71 9.38 19.89
N PHE A 203 2.52 10.18 18.82
CA PHE A 203 2.65 9.84 17.38
C PHE A 203 1.67 8.81 16.78
N HIS A 204 0.46 9.28 16.49
CA HIS A 204 -0.62 8.54 15.82
C HIS A 204 -0.32 8.27 14.34
N TYR A 205 -0.79 7.13 13.82
CA TYR A 205 -0.82 6.88 12.37
C TYR A 205 -1.85 7.81 11.71
N PRO A 206 -1.44 8.80 10.89
CA PRO A 206 -2.37 9.78 10.36
C PRO A 206 -3.07 9.18 9.12
N PHE A 207 -4.05 8.29 9.32
CA PHE A 207 -4.63 7.50 8.23
C PHE A 207 -5.19 8.35 7.08
N ALA A 208 -6.09 9.31 7.34
CA ALA A 208 -6.64 10.13 6.27
C ALA A 208 -5.55 10.94 5.52
N ALA A 209 -4.59 11.52 6.24
CA ALA A 209 -3.45 12.18 5.59
C ALA A 209 -2.58 11.21 4.78
N THR A 210 -2.45 9.95 5.24
CA THR A 210 -1.76 8.88 4.50
C THR A 210 -2.47 8.60 3.19
N ALA A 211 -3.78 8.37 3.25
CA ALA A 211 -4.63 8.13 2.10
C ALA A 211 -4.51 9.27 1.07
N ILE A 212 -4.67 10.52 1.50
CA ILE A 212 -4.55 11.69 0.60
C ILE A 212 -3.16 11.75 -0.06
N ASN A 213 -2.09 11.51 0.71
CA ASN A 213 -0.73 11.51 0.17
C ASN A 213 -0.49 10.35 -0.81
N VAL A 214 -0.96 9.13 -0.48
CA VAL A 214 -0.81 7.94 -1.33
C VAL A 214 -1.55 8.11 -2.65
N HIS A 215 -2.77 8.62 -2.60
CA HIS A 215 -3.57 8.93 -3.80
C HIS A 215 -2.80 9.82 -4.76
N PHE A 216 -2.31 10.97 -4.26
CA PHE A 216 -1.56 11.91 -5.08
C PHE A 216 -0.23 11.33 -5.59
N MET A 217 0.50 10.61 -4.73
CA MET A 217 1.76 9.94 -5.12
C MET A 217 1.55 8.96 -6.27
N LEU A 218 0.48 8.16 -6.24
CA LEU A 218 0.21 7.18 -7.29
C LEU A 218 -0.21 7.85 -8.60
N LEU A 219 -1.07 8.87 -8.56
CA LEU A 219 -1.42 9.63 -9.75
C LEU A 219 -0.19 10.28 -10.39
N HIS A 220 0.66 10.89 -9.57
CA HIS A 220 1.89 11.50 -10.05
C HIS A 220 2.87 10.45 -10.60
N TYR A 221 3.08 9.35 -9.86
CA TYR A 221 3.93 8.25 -10.30
C TYR A 221 3.45 7.66 -11.63
N LEU A 222 2.14 7.45 -11.83
CA LEU A 222 1.60 6.92 -13.09
C LEU A 222 1.61 7.92 -14.26
N GLY A 223 2.02 9.17 -14.01
CA GLY A 223 2.02 10.25 -14.99
C GLY A 223 0.61 10.70 -15.36
N ILE A 224 -0.34 10.61 -14.41
CA ILE A 224 -1.73 11.06 -14.56
C ILE A 224 -1.86 12.55 -14.22
N VAL A 225 -1.12 13.00 -13.20
CA VAL A 225 -1.07 14.42 -12.79
C VAL A 225 0.36 14.90 -12.69
N ASP A 226 0.57 16.15 -13.10
CA ASP A 226 1.83 16.86 -12.86
C ASP A 226 1.90 17.32 -11.39
N GLY A 227 3.11 17.37 -10.84
CA GLY A 227 3.29 17.81 -9.46
C GLY A 227 4.64 17.45 -8.86
N PHE A 228 4.76 17.68 -7.56
CA PHE A 228 5.95 17.33 -6.78
C PHE A 228 5.65 16.14 -5.88
N SER A 229 6.47 15.08 -5.91
CA SER A 229 6.32 13.98 -4.96
C SER A 229 6.46 14.51 -3.51
N PRO A 230 5.50 14.25 -2.60
CA PRO A 230 5.60 14.66 -1.20
C PRO A 230 6.70 13.91 -0.42
N VAL A 231 7.42 12.99 -1.07
CA VAL A 231 8.33 12.03 -0.43
C VAL A 231 9.77 12.15 -0.91
N THR A 232 9.99 12.44 -2.18
CA THR A 232 11.34 12.47 -2.77
C THR A 232 11.57 13.74 -3.55
N LYS A 233 12.77 14.32 -3.42
CA LYS A 233 13.19 15.47 -4.24
C LYS A 233 13.27 15.11 -5.73
N ASP A 234 13.58 13.85 -6.04
CA ASP A 234 13.57 13.30 -7.40
C ASP A 234 12.26 12.56 -7.63
N ALA A 235 11.32 13.19 -8.34
CA ALA A 235 10.04 12.56 -8.69
C ALA A 235 10.25 11.18 -9.35
N ILE A 236 9.78 10.12 -8.70
CA ILE A 236 9.75 8.78 -9.27
C ILE A 236 8.51 8.72 -10.18
N VAL A 237 8.74 8.67 -11.50
CA VAL A 237 7.67 8.51 -12.51
C VAL A 237 7.73 7.11 -13.13
N ALA A 238 6.62 6.41 -13.20
CA ALA A 238 6.47 5.12 -13.85
C ALA A 238 7.02 5.16 -15.28
N SER A 239 7.83 4.15 -15.61
CA SER A 239 8.22 3.91 -16.99
C SER A 239 7.03 3.51 -17.86
N GLY A 240 7.21 3.54 -19.18
CA GLY A 240 6.21 3.01 -20.12
C GLY A 240 5.80 1.58 -19.80
N TYR A 241 6.71 0.75 -19.28
CA TYR A 241 6.40 -0.62 -18.89
C TYR A 241 5.56 -0.71 -17.62
N GLU A 242 5.90 0.04 -16.56
CA GLU A 242 5.08 0.11 -15.34
C GLU A 242 3.68 0.64 -15.67
N ARG A 243 3.59 1.67 -16.52
CA ARG A 243 2.31 2.21 -17.02
C ARG A 243 1.53 1.17 -17.83
N LYS A 244 2.19 0.38 -18.69
CA LYS A 244 1.56 -0.70 -19.44
C LYS A 244 0.94 -1.75 -18.52
N VAL A 245 1.67 -2.19 -17.48
CA VAL A 245 1.16 -3.16 -16.50
C VAL A 245 -0.11 -2.63 -15.82
N PHE A 246 -0.10 -1.37 -15.37
CA PHE A 246 -1.26 -0.75 -14.76
C PHE A 246 -2.42 -0.56 -15.74
N ALA A 247 -2.14 -0.14 -16.98
CA ALA A 247 -3.18 0.05 -17.99
C ALA A 247 -3.88 -1.25 -18.36
N SER A 248 -3.15 -2.37 -18.42
CA SER A 248 -3.77 -3.69 -18.61
C SER A 248 -4.68 -4.07 -17.43
N ALA A 249 -4.37 -3.63 -16.20
CA ALA A 249 -5.28 -3.81 -15.06
C ALA A 249 -6.54 -2.94 -15.17
N LEU A 250 -6.42 -1.68 -15.60
CA LEU A 250 -7.58 -0.81 -15.88
C LEU A 250 -8.53 -1.44 -16.91
N ALA A 251 -8.00 -2.15 -17.91
CA ALA A 251 -8.82 -2.84 -18.91
C ALA A 251 -9.58 -4.05 -18.36
N LEU A 252 -9.20 -4.57 -17.19
CA LEU A 252 -9.82 -5.72 -16.54
C LEU A 252 -10.84 -5.33 -15.47
N THR A 253 -10.62 -4.20 -14.79
CA THR A 253 -11.49 -3.73 -13.72
C THR A 253 -11.48 -2.21 -13.61
N ASN A 254 -12.68 -1.64 -13.43
CA ASN A 254 -12.85 -0.20 -13.19
C ASN A 254 -12.26 0.24 -11.84
N GLY A 255 -12.04 -0.69 -10.90
CA GLY A 255 -11.46 -0.41 -9.58
C GLY A 255 -9.94 -0.53 -9.49
N ALA A 256 -9.22 -0.68 -10.61
CA ALA A 256 -7.79 -0.98 -10.58
C ALA A 256 -6.97 0.12 -9.89
N PHE A 257 -7.41 1.38 -9.94
CA PHE A 257 -6.74 2.46 -9.24
C PHE A 257 -6.96 2.36 -7.72
N GLU A 258 -8.20 2.14 -7.29
CA GLU A 258 -8.61 1.95 -5.89
C GLU A 258 -7.92 0.74 -5.26
N ASP A 259 -7.74 -0.33 -6.04
CA ASP A 259 -7.01 -1.53 -5.65
C ASP A 259 -5.52 -1.22 -5.35
N LEU A 260 -4.86 -0.55 -6.31
CA LEU A 260 -3.45 -0.16 -6.19
C LEU A 260 -3.26 0.83 -5.03
N PHE A 261 -4.20 1.76 -4.89
CA PHE A 261 -4.28 2.74 -3.82
C PHE A 261 -4.37 2.06 -2.46
N THR A 262 -5.33 1.14 -2.29
CA THR A 262 -5.55 0.41 -1.04
C THR A 262 -4.34 -0.42 -0.66
N ALA A 263 -3.80 -1.19 -1.60
CA ALA A 263 -2.62 -2.02 -1.36
C ALA A 263 -1.40 -1.17 -0.94
N THR A 264 -1.27 0.03 -1.50
CA THR A 264 -0.20 0.96 -1.15
C THR A 264 -0.42 1.55 0.25
N CYS A 265 -1.65 1.96 0.60
CA CYS A 265 -1.99 2.42 1.95
C CYS A 265 -1.68 1.36 3.02
N MET A 266 -2.03 0.09 2.77
CA MET A 266 -1.72 -1.02 3.68
C MET A 266 -0.21 -1.21 3.86
N ALA A 267 0.58 -1.05 2.79
CA ALA A 267 2.04 -1.13 2.87
C ALA A 267 2.65 0.03 3.68
N VAL A 268 2.13 1.26 3.54
CA VAL A 268 2.54 2.40 4.36
C VAL A 268 2.17 2.16 5.82
N HIS A 269 0.93 1.74 6.08
CA HIS A 269 0.43 1.43 7.42
C HIS A 269 1.33 0.41 8.13
N SER A 270 1.55 -0.74 7.49
CA SER A 270 2.37 -1.82 8.05
C SER A 270 3.80 -1.37 8.34
N HIS A 271 4.38 -0.55 7.47
CA HIS A 271 5.71 -0.02 7.67
C HIS A 271 5.77 0.98 8.83
N TRP A 272 4.80 1.89 8.91
CA TRP A 272 4.70 2.88 9.97
C TRP A 272 4.55 2.22 11.34
N THR A 273 3.59 1.30 11.50
CA THR A 273 3.36 0.59 12.76
C THR A 273 4.62 -0.12 13.24
N ARG A 274 5.38 -0.72 12.32
CA ARG A 274 6.68 -1.33 12.63
C ARG A 274 7.73 -0.30 13.03
N MET A 275 7.87 0.80 12.30
CA MET A 275 8.84 1.86 12.62
C MET A 275 8.59 2.44 14.02
N VAL A 276 7.32 2.64 14.38
CA VAL A 276 6.95 3.10 15.72
C VAL A 276 7.32 2.04 16.78
N ALA A 277 6.93 0.78 16.55
CA ALA A 277 7.15 -0.31 17.51
C ALA A 277 8.64 -0.68 17.72
N ASP A 278 9.41 -0.77 16.63
CA ASP A 278 10.78 -1.28 16.66
C ASP A 278 11.83 -0.18 16.85
N GLU A 279 11.54 1.05 16.39
CA GLU A 279 12.54 2.09 16.21
C GLU A 279 12.21 3.40 16.95
N GLY A 280 11.02 3.49 17.56
CA GLY A 280 10.56 4.71 18.24
C GLY A 280 10.35 5.87 17.27
N ALA A 281 9.94 5.57 16.03
CA ALA A 281 9.73 6.58 15.00
C ALA A 281 8.68 7.62 15.39
N THR A 282 8.88 8.83 14.91
CA THR A 282 8.01 9.98 15.15
C THR A 282 7.36 10.43 13.85
N LEU A 283 6.42 11.39 13.91
CA LEU A 283 5.84 11.98 12.70
C LEU A 283 6.90 12.61 11.77
N MET A 284 8.08 12.97 12.29
CA MET A 284 9.20 13.46 11.48
C MET A 284 9.84 12.37 10.61
N ASP A 285 9.48 11.10 10.81
CA ASP A 285 9.94 9.94 10.06
C ASP A 285 8.86 9.40 9.10
N PHE A 286 7.64 9.96 9.15
CA PHE A 286 6.48 9.44 8.42
C PHE A 286 6.68 9.42 6.89
N GLN A 287 7.44 10.37 6.34
CA GLN A 287 7.80 10.37 4.92
C GLN A 287 8.56 9.12 4.49
N GLU A 288 9.28 8.45 5.40
CA GLU A 288 9.95 7.18 5.10
C GLU A 288 8.95 6.07 4.80
N SER A 289 7.84 6.01 5.55
CA SER A 289 6.76 5.05 5.29
C SER A 289 6.01 5.34 4.00
N LEU A 290 5.79 6.61 3.65
CA LEU A 290 5.25 6.99 2.33
C LEU A 290 6.20 6.54 1.20
N ALA A 291 7.52 6.74 1.37
CA ALA A 291 8.53 6.27 0.42
C ALA A 291 8.52 4.75 0.30
N PHE A 292 8.39 4.06 1.41
CA PHE A 292 8.30 2.61 1.43
C PHE A 292 7.10 2.15 0.60
N GLY A 293 5.90 2.66 0.87
CA GLY A 293 4.68 2.31 0.12
C GLY A 293 4.83 2.52 -1.39
N LEU A 294 5.28 3.70 -1.81
CA LEU A 294 5.47 4.00 -3.24
C LEU A 294 6.52 3.08 -3.89
N ASN A 295 7.63 2.79 -3.19
CA ASN A 295 8.65 1.86 -3.70
C ASN A 295 8.13 0.43 -3.80
N ARG A 296 7.24 0.00 -2.89
CA ARG A 296 6.58 -1.32 -2.96
C ARG A 296 5.67 -1.40 -4.18
N ALA A 297 4.83 -0.38 -4.41
CA ALA A 297 3.98 -0.27 -5.60
C ALA A 297 4.80 -0.29 -6.90
N ALA A 298 5.81 0.57 -7.00
CA ALA A 298 6.69 0.64 -8.16
C ALA A 298 7.41 -0.69 -8.40
N SER A 299 7.97 -1.30 -7.36
CA SER A 299 8.63 -2.60 -7.47
C SER A 299 7.68 -3.70 -7.93
N ALA A 300 6.42 -3.71 -7.49
CA ALA A 300 5.45 -4.72 -7.89
C ALA A 300 5.09 -4.60 -9.37
N LEU A 301 4.85 -3.36 -9.84
CA LEU A 301 4.58 -3.08 -11.26
C LEU A 301 5.77 -3.43 -12.15
N VAL A 302 6.99 -3.00 -11.78
CA VAL A 302 8.22 -3.32 -12.52
C VAL A 302 8.39 -4.82 -12.66
N LYS A 303 8.19 -5.59 -11.59
CA LYS A 303 8.48 -7.04 -11.58
C LYS A 303 7.43 -7.87 -12.32
N SER A 304 6.23 -7.32 -12.49
CA SER A 304 5.10 -8.02 -13.11
C SER A 304 5.17 -8.03 -14.63
N ARG A 305 4.43 -8.95 -15.25
CA ARG A 305 4.09 -8.87 -16.68
C ARG A 305 2.85 -7.99 -16.84
N PRO A 306 2.56 -7.45 -18.05
CA PRO A 306 1.24 -6.93 -18.33
C PRO A 306 0.19 -7.93 -17.89
N VAL A 307 -0.83 -7.42 -17.21
CA VAL A 307 -1.85 -8.24 -16.56
C VAL A 307 -2.79 -8.80 -17.62
N GLU A 308 -3.13 -10.08 -17.53
CA GLU A 308 -3.99 -10.77 -18.51
C GLU A 308 -5.35 -11.17 -17.90
N ASP A 309 -5.45 -11.20 -16.57
CA ASP A 309 -6.63 -11.63 -15.82
C ASP A 309 -6.65 -11.03 -14.40
N LEU A 310 -7.81 -11.11 -13.72
CA LEU A 310 -7.94 -10.61 -12.34
C LEU A 310 -6.96 -11.30 -11.35
N PRO A 311 -6.71 -12.62 -11.42
CA PRO A 311 -5.72 -13.27 -10.56
C PRO A 311 -4.28 -12.74 -10.72
N SER A 312 -3.86 -12.39 -11.94
CA SER A 312 -2.56 -11.76 -12.17
C SER A 312 -2.49 -10.36 -11.60
N TRP A 313 -3.59 -9.59 -11.66
CA TRP A 313 -3.67 -8.29 -10.99
C TRP A 313 -3.54 -8.43 -9.48
N HIS A 314 -4.30 -9.35 -8.90
CA HIS A 314 -4.25 -9.66 -7.48
C HIS A 314 -2.85 -10.04 -7.00
N ARG A 315 -2.09 -10.82 -7.78
CA ARG A 315 -0.68 -11.11 -7.47
C ARG A 315 0.20 -9.85 -7.43
N VAL A 316 -0.09 -8.84 -8.24
CA VAL A 316 0.61 -7.54 -8.16
C VAL A 316 0.28 -6.88 -6.82
N LEU A 317 -1.00 -6.79 -6.45
CA LEU A 317 -1.46 -6.17 -5.21
C LEU A 317 -0.90 -6.84 -3.96
N VAL A 318 -0.97 -8.18 -3.89
CA VAL A 318 -0.36 -8.95 -2.81
C VAL A 318 1.13 -8.65 -2.72
N ASN A 319 1.83 -8.59 -3.84
CA ASN A 319 3.25 -8.23 -3.87
C ASN A 319 3.54 -6.80 -3.40
N ILE A 320 2.54 -5.93 -3.21
CA ILE A 320 2.67 -4.63 -2.54
C ILE A 320 2.43 -4.82 -1.04
N CYS A 321 1.35 -5.51 -0.68
CA CYS A 321 0.89 -5.70 0.70
C CYS A 321 1.76 -6.61 1.55
N ILE A 322 2.52 -7.57 0.98
CA ILE A 322 3.24 -8.61 1.75
C ILE A 322 3.91 -7.96 2.97
N SER A 323 3.32 -8.27 4.12
CA SER A 323 3.89 -8.10 5.43
C SER A 323 5.21 -8.85 5.44
N PHE A 324 6.32 -8.17 5.76
CA PHE A 324 7.40 -8.91 6.42
C PHE A 324 6.77 -9.59 7.64
N PRO A 325 7.18 -10.83 7.99
CA PRO A 325 6.48 -11.64 8.99
C PRO A 325 6.25 -10.82 10.26
N PRO A 326 5.11 -11.01 10.94
CA PRO A 326 4.77 -10.24 12.13
C PRO A 326 5.94 -10.29 13.13
N PRO A 327 6.26 -9.19 13.82
CA PRO A 327 7.20 -9.24 14.92
C PRO A 327 6.70 -10.31 15.89
N HIS A 328 7.60 -11.26 16.19
CA HIS A 328 7.35 -12.43 17.01
C HIS A 328 6.32 -12.18 18.11
N THR A 329 5.33 -13.05 18.20
CA THR A 329 4.51 -13.26 19.40
C THR A 329 5.43 -13.20 20.62
N ILE A 330 5.38 -12.07 21.34
CA ILE A 330 6.00 -11.93 22.64
C ILE A 330 5.14 -12.80 23.55
N THR A 331 5.56 -14.05 23.76
CA THR A 331 5.04 -14.81 24.90
C THR A 331 5.48 -14.08 26.16
N PRO A 332 4.56 -13.77 27.09
CA PRO A 332 4.94 -13.18 28.36
C PRO A 332 5.90 -14.13 29.09
N PRO A 333 6.90 -13.61 29.82
CA PRO A 333 7.79 -14.47 30.60
C PRO A 333 6.96 -15.21 31.66
N VAL A 334 7.18 -16.52 31.73
CA VAL A 334 6.73 -17.41 32.80
C VAL A 334 7.45 -17.04 34.10
#